data_AF-A0A661TEU0-F1
#
_entry.id   AF-A0A661TEU0-F1
#
_cell.length_a   1.000
_cell.length_b   1.000
_cell.length_c   1.000
_cell.angle_alpha   90.00
_cell.angle_beta   90.00
_cell.angle_gamma   90.00
#
_symmetry.space_group_name_H-M   'P 1'
#
loop_
_entity.id
_entity.type
_entity.pdbx_description
1 polymer ?
#
loop_
_entity_poly.entity_id
_entity_poly.type
_entity_poly.pdbx_seq_one_letter_code
_entity_poly.pdbx_strand_id
1 'polypeptide(L)' 'IDDQASTLIRLADSFDKPVMGYTYRSLQERFVRKMLDHGIPVYPDPSRAAKAMGALRQYTVLREKIMAGENDRQSHELS' A
#
# COMPACT_ATOMS: atom_id res chain seq x y z
N ILE A 1 -18.75 15.48 -3.06
CA ILE A 1 -17.56 14.99 -2.31
C ILE A 1 -17.67 13.49 -2.06
N ASP A 2 -18.78 12.99 -1.52
CA ASP A 2 -18.94 11.55 -1.25
C ASP A 2 -18.85 10.68 -2.51
N ASP A 3 -19.34 11.17 -3.66
CA ASP A 3 -19.26 10.48 -4.96
C ASP A 3 -17.83 10.38 -5.52
N GLN A 4 -17.02 11.42 -5.30
CA GLN A 4 -15.62 11.44 -5.74
C GLN A 4 -14.80 10.41 -4.96
N ALA A 5 -15.03 10.33 -3.65
CA ALA A 5 -14.37 9.34 -2.80
C ALA A 5 -14.77 7.92 -3.19
N SER A 6 -16.07 7.65 -3.39
CA SER A 6 -16.54 6.34 -3.83
C SER A 6 -15.94 5.91 -5.17
N THR A 7 -15.80 6.85 -6.11
CA THR A 7 -15.20 6.57 -7.43
C THR A 7 -13.73 6.18 -7.29
N LEU A 8 -12.95 6.88 -6.46
CA LEU A 8 -11.54 6.56 -6.26
C LEU A 8 -11.34 5.21 -5.55
N ILE A 9 -12.20 4.90 -4.57
CA ILE A 9 -12.15 3.62 -3.85
C ILE A 9 -12.41 2.46 -4.82
N ARG A 10 -13.48 2.55 -5.62
CA ARG A 10 -13.78 1.54 -6.64
C ARG A 10 -12.66 1.38 -7.66
N LEU A 11 -12.00 2.47 -8.01
CA LEU A 11 -10.83 2.42 -8.89
C LEU A 11 -9.67 1.70 -8.22
N ALA A 12 -9.36 2.00 -6.95
CA ALA A 12 -8.30 1.32 -6.21
C ALA A 12 -8.56 -0.18 -6.09
N ASP A 13 -9.79 -0.58 -5.80
CA ASP A 13 -10.19 -2.00 -5.69
C ASP A 13 -10.09 -2.75 -7.03
N SER A 14 -10.09 -2.05 -8.16
CA SER A 14 -10.03 -2.67 -9.48
C SER A 14 -8.62 -3.10 -9.93
N PHE A 15 -7.58 -2.79 -9.16
CA PHE A 15 -6.20 -3.13 -9.50
C PHE A 15 -5.50 -3.90 -8.38
N ASP A 16 -4.70 -4.90 -8.74
CA ASP A 16 -3.79 -5.61 -7.81
C ASP A 16 -2.52 -4.80 -7.47
N LYS A 17 -2.62 -3.47 -7.44
CA LYS A 17 -1.49 -2.58 -7.15
C LYS A 17 -1.81 -1.73 -5.92
N PRO A 18 -0.84 -1.54 -5.00
CA PRO A 18 -1.07 -0.70 -3.83
C PRO A 18 -1.33 0.75 -4.27
N VAL A 19 -2.43 1.32 -3.79
CA VAL A 19 -2.81 2.71 -4.00
C VAL A 19 -2.69 3.48 -2.68
N MET A 20 -2.14 4.69 -2.76
CA MET A 20 -2.13 5.64 -1.64
C MET A 20 -2.01 7.06 -2.16
N GLY A 21 -2.46 8.02 -1.34
CA GLY A 21 -2.49 9.43 -1.68
C GLY A 21 -1.69 10.30 -0.72
N TYR A 22 -1.55 11.57 -1.07
CA TYR A 22 -1.16 12.61 -0.14
C TYR A 22 -2.09 13.81 -0.28
N THR A 23 -2.15 14.64 0.74
CA THR A 23 -2.95 15.87 0.75
C THR A 23 -2.30 16.90 1.65
N TYR A 24 -2.39 18.18 1.25
CA TYR A 24 -2.03 19.30 2.13
C TYR A 24 -3.21 19.76 3.00
N ARG A 25 -4.36 19.09 2.89
CA ARG A 25 -5.57 19.36 3.68
C ARG A 25 -5.57 18.57 4.97
N SER A 26 -6.50 18.91 5.86
CA SER A 26 -6.69 18.16 7.11
C SER A 26 -7.09 16.71 6.82
N LEU A 27 -6.49 15.77 7.55
CA LEU A 27 -6.90 14.35 7.50
C LEU A 27 -8.31 14.13 8.07
N GLN A 28 -8.89 15.13 8.73
CA GLN A 28 -10.28 15.12 9.20
C GLN A 28 -11.28 15.54 8.12
N GLU A 29 -10.83 16.00 6.95
CA GLU A 29 -11.74 16.27 5.84
C GLU A 29 -12.46 14.98 5.43
N ARG A 30 -13.78 15.07 5.20
CA ARG A 30 -14.64 13.91 4.91
C ARG A 30 -14.10 13.03 3.79
N PHE A 31 -13.56 13.62 2.72
CA PHE A 31 -12.96 12.87 1.61
C PHE A 31 -11.77 12.02 2.06
N VAL A 32 -10.84 12.61 2.79
CA VAL A 32 -9.63 11.95 3.28
C VAL A 32 -10.00 10.87 4.29
N ARG A 33 -10.94 11.17 5.19
CA ARG A 33 -11.42 10.21 6.17
C ARG A 33 -12.03 8.99 5.50
N LYS A 34 -12.85 9.20 4.47
CA LYS A 34 -13.46 8.10 3.70
C LYS A 34 -12.43 7.22 3.00
N MET A 35 -11.35 7.79 2.45
CA MET A 35 -10.22 7.00 1.91
C MET A 35 -9.57 6.13 2.98
N LEU A 36 -9.23 6.74 4.13
CA LEU A 36 -8.58 6.05 5.25
C LEU A 36 -9.45 4.92 5.82
N ASP A 37 -10.75 5.18 5.99
CA ASP A 37 -11.71 4.20 6.50
C ASP A 37 -11.90 3.00 5.54
N HIS A 38 -11.57 3.14 4.25
CA HIS A 38 -11.57 2.06 3.26
C HIS A 38 -10.18 1.47 3.00
N GLY A 39 -9.21 1.72 3.89
CA GLY A 39 -7.88 1.12 3.81
C GLY A 39 -6.95 1.76 2.78
N ILE A 40 -7.32 2.90 2.19
CA ILE A 40 -6.45 3.67 1.29
C ILE A 40 -5.65 4.69 2.11
N PRO A 41 -4.33 4.50 2.28
CA PRO A 41 -3.52 5.41 3.09
C PRO A 41 -3.44 6.80 2.43
N VAL A 42 -3.62 7.84 3.23
CA VAL A 42 -3.43 9.24 2.81
C VAL A 42 -2.47 9.94 3.76
N TYR A 43 -1.41 10.53 3.22
CA TYR A 43 -0.35 11.19 3.99
C TYR A 43 -0.45 12.72 3.91
N PRO A 44 0.03 13.46 4.94
CA PRO A 44 -0.01 14.93 4.95
C PRO A 44 1.01 15.60 4.02
N ASP A 45 1.94 14.84 3.45
CA ASP A 45 2.94 15.34 2.51
C ASP A 45 3.35 14.27 1.48
N PRO A 46 3.78 14.67 0.28
CA PRO A 46 4.16 13.75 -0.78
C PRO A 46 5.39 12.91 -0.44
N SER A 47 6.34 13.44 0.35
CA SER A 47 7.56 12.71 0.70
C SER A 47 7.26 11.50 1.57
N ARG A 48 6.29 11.59 2.49
CA ARG A 48 5.83 10.45 3.30
C ARG A 48 5.13 9.40 2.46
N ALA A 49 4.27 9.78 1.51
CA ALA A 49 3.65 8.83 0.59
C ALA A 49 4.70 8.09 -0.26
N ALA A 50 5.69 8.82 -0.79
CA ALA A 50 6.78 8.21 -1.56
C ALA A 50 7.63 7.24 -0.71
N LYS A 51 7.97 7.62 0.53
CA LYS A 51 8.69 6.75 1.47
C LYS A 51 7.91 5.48 1.81
N ALA A 52 6.60 5.59 2.03
CA ALA A 52 5.74 4.43 2.26
C ALA A 52 5.77 3.48 1.04
N MET A 53 5.82 4.00 -0.18
CA MET A 53 5.86 3.17 -1.41
C MET A 53 7.19 2.45 -1.50
N GLY A 54 8.27 3.16 -1.19
CA GLY A 54 9.61 2.60 -1.09
C GLY A 54 9.68 1.47 -0.07
N ALA A 55 9.05 1.64 1.09
CA ALA A 55 8.99 0.60 2.13
C ALA A 55 8.23 -0.64 1.66
N LEU A 56 7.07 -0.48 0.99
CA LEU A 56 6.34 -1.61 0.40
C LEU A 56 7.20 -2.39 -0.59
N ARG A 57 7.91 -1.69 -1.48
CA ARG A 57 8.85 -2.31 -2.42
C ARG A 57 9.97 -3.07 -1.70
N GLN A 58 10.62 -2.43 -0.72
CA GLN A 58 11.70 -3.04 0.04
C GLN A 58 11.25 -4.30 0.76
N TYR A 59 10.06 -4.27 1.35
CA TYR A 59 9.46 -5.43 2.00
C TYR A 59 9.21 -6.57 1.02
N THR A 60 8.64 -6.29 -0.16
CA THR A 60 8.43 -7.32 -1.19
C THR A 60 9.74 -8.01 -1.57
N VAL A 61 10.79 -7.24 -1.84
CA VAL A 61 12.11 -7.78 -2.20
C VAL A 61 12.70 -8.61 -1.05
N LEU A 62 12.57 -8.16 0.20
CA LEU A 62 13.08 -8.90 1.35
C LEU A 62 12.31 -10.21 1.55
N ARG A 63 10.97 -10.17 1.43
CA ARG A 63 10.11 -11.34 1.55
C ARG A 63 10.46 -12.39 0.50
N GLU A 64 10.67 -12.00 -0.75
CA GLU A 64 11.06 -12.91 -1.82
C GLU A 64 12.39 -13.62 -1.52
N LYS A 65 13.38 -12.89 -0.99
CA LYS A 65 14.67 -13.48 -0.60
C LYS A 65 14.54 -14.48 0.55
N ILE A 66 13.70 -14.17 1.55
CA ILE A 66 13.46 -15.07 2.68
C ILE A 66 12.81 -16.37 2.17
N MET A 67 11.77 -16.26 1.36
CA MET A 67 11.02 -17.41 0.82
C MET A 67 11.90 -18.28 -0.10
N ALA A 68 12.75 -17.67 -0.94
CA ALA A 68 13.69 -18.42 -1.77
C ALA A 68 14.69 -19.21 -0.91
N GLY A 69 15.25 -18.58 0.13
CA GLY A 69 16.20 -19.23 1.04
C GLY A 69 15.58 -20.30 1.97
N GLU A 70 14.25 -20.34 2.11
CA GLU A 70 13.52 -21.43 2.79
C GLU A 70 13.35 -22.64 1.87
N ASN A 71 13.01 -22.42 0.60
CA ASN A 71 12.92 -23.49 -0.40
C ASN A 71 14.26 -24.21 -0.64
N ASP A 72 15.36 -23.47 -0.66
CA ASP A 72 16.71 -24.04 -0.83
C ASP A 72 17.11 -24.96 0.33
N ARG A 73 16.64 -24.67 1.56
CA ARG A 73 16.90 -25.50 2.74
C ARG A 73 16.07 -26.78 2.73
N GLN A 74 14.79 -26.69 2.37
CA GLN A 74 13.91 -27.86 2.30
C GLN A 74 14.32 -28.85 1.20
N SER A 75 14.85 -28.36 0.07
CA SER A 75 15.34 -29.25 -1.00
C SER A 75 16.63 -30.00 -0.63
N HIS A 76 17.47 -29.41 0.24
CA HIS A 76 18.67 -30.07 0.78
C HIS A 76 18.35 -31.09 1.88
N GLU A 77 17.25 -30.93 2.62
CA GLU A 77 16.82 -31.88 3.67
C GLU A 77 16.07 -33.11 3.11
N LEU A 78 15.58 -33.02 1.87
CA LEU A 78 14.82 -34.10 1.19
C LEU A 78 15.65 -34.88 0.15
N SER A 79 16.94 -34.56 -0.01
CA SER A 79 17.89 -35.23 -0.91
C SER A 79 18.89 -36.06 -0.12
#